data_AF-A0A8I2CYU6-F1
#
_entry.id   AF-A0A8I2CYU6-F1
#
_cell.length_a   1.000
_cell.length_b   1.000
_cell.length_c   1.000
_cell.angle_alpha   90.00
_cell.angle_beta   90.00
_cell.angle_gamma   90.00
#
_symmetry.space_group_name_H-M   'P 1'
#
loop_
_entity.id
_entity.type
_entity.pdbx_description
1 polymer ?
#
loop_
_entity_poly.entity_id
_entity_poly.type
_entity_poly.pdbx_seq_one_letter_code
_entity_poly.pdbx_strand_id
1 'polypeptide(L)'
;MNKKTTPILLFSILIHLSGYYVLIERIEPFQYFAYLILWWSYIIFIDAVLARKIKRFLILNKNLPFLIIISSGYWCLYEIINLRLENWFYINLPHNFFQRWAGYMFAYGTVIPALYVTKELLLEILGEIQVKPRPMRAYQKLVVYAGIFALIMTIVFPIYFFPLAWVFLILIMEGCNYQKGYSSFMREIEQGLLGNLIATILSGLVCGILWEIWNYWSISKWVYTVPFFEDLKIFEMPLPGYFGFLFFAVGTIAFMNFLQGIKVYSLYLLRVTSVALALSLFSFILIDRNTVFSYTTRLDQLSFIAKEKLDTLKRAGVQISFGINPQQLDPMEKDALDLIHLKGLGYDHFLKLRDRGIDTIQKLSLTDENTISPILDEANMRRIRVYLKAAKKARY
;
A
#
# COMPACT_ATOMS: atom_id res chain seq x y z
N MET A 1 15.45 -31.05 -7.37
CA MET A 1 14.60 -29.85 -7.13
C MET A 1 15.13 -28.55 -7.75
N ASN A 2 16.45 -28.38 -7.93
CA ASN A 2 17.04 -27.18 -8.55
C ASN A 2 16.55 -26.88 -9.99
N LYS A 3 16.08 -27.91 -10.73
CA LYS A 3 15.51 -27.74 -12.08
C LYS A 3 14.19 -26.97 -12.12
N LYS A 4 13.38 -26.96 -11.05
CA LYS A 4 12.08 -26.25 -11.02
C LYS A 4 12.22 -24.77 -10.63
N THR A 5 13.23 -24.41 -9.86
CA THR A 5 13.44 -23.02 -9.39
C THR A 5 13.94 -22.08 -10.49
N THR A 6 14.78 -22.57 -11.40
CA THR A 6 15.33 -21.75 -12.50
C THR A 6 14.26 -21.20 -13.47
N PRO A 7 13.31 -22.00 -13.99
CA PRO A 7 12.26 -21.46 -14.85
C PRO A 7 11.36 -20.46 -14.11
N ILE A 8 11.08 -20.68 -12.82
CA ILE A 8 10.29 -19.76 -12.00
C ILE A 8 11.00 -18.42 -11.82
N LEU A 9 12.32 -18.43 -11.59
CA LEU A 9 13.11 -17.21 -11.50
C LEU A 9 13.11 -16.43 -12.81
N LEU A 10 13.36 -17.10 -13.95
CA LEU A 10 13.31 -16.45 -15.26
C LEU A 10 11.92 -15.86 -15.53
N PHE A 11 10.86 -16.62 -15.23
CA PHE A 11 9.48 -16.16 -15.35
C PHE A 11 9.21 -14.92 -14.49
N SER A 12 9.65 -14.92 -13.22
CA SER A 12 9.48 -13.77 -12.33
C SER A 12 10.21 -12.53 -12.83
N ILE A 13 11.42 -12.67 -13.38
CA ILE A 13 12.17 -11.55 -13.97
C ILE A 13 11.43 -10.99 -15.18
N LEU A 14 10.95 -11.85 -16.08
CA LEU A 14 10.21 -11.44 -17.28
C LEU A 14 8.92 -10.69 -16.90
N ILE A 15 8.18 -11.17 -15.90
CA ILE A 15 6.99 -10.47 -15.39
C ILE A 15 7.38 -9.14 -14.73
N HIS A 16 8.48 -9.09 -13.99
CA HIS A 16 8.92 -7.84 -13.37
C HIS A 16 9.25 -6.78 -14.43
N LEU A 17 9.97 -7.17 -15.48
CA LEU A 17 10.30 -6.30 -16.61
C LEU A 17 9.05 -5.88 -17.40
N SER A 18 8.08 -6.79 -17.58
CA SER A 18 6.82 -6.45 -18.26
C SER A 18 6.00 -5.42 -17.48
N GLY A 19 6.07 -5.42 -16.14
CA GLY A 19 5.45 -4.39 -15.29
C GLY A 19 5.95 -2.98 -15.60
N TYR A 20 7.28 -2.80 -15.75
CA TYR A 20 7.84 -1.50 -16.16
C TYR A 20 7.54 -1.16 -17.62
N TYR A 21 7.63 -2.14 -18.51
CA TYR A 21 7.34 -1.95 -19.93
C TYR A 21 5.91 -1.43 -20.13
N VAL A 22 4.94 -2.04 -19.46
CA VAL A 22 3.53 -1.63 -19.48
C VAL A 22 3.32 -0.19 -18.97
N LEU A 23 4.09 0.25 -17.96
CA LEU A 23 4.03 1.64 -17.48
C LEU A 23 4.63 2.63 -18.47
N ILE A 24 5.78 2.30 -19.07
CA ILE A 24 6.49 3.17 -20.02
C ILE A 24 5.68 3.35 -21.30
N GLU A 25 5.17 2.25 -21.86
CA GLU A 25 4.38 2.23 -23.09
C GLU A 25 2.89 2.53 -22.86
N ARG A 26 2.48 2.77 -21.60
CA ARG A 26 1.10 3.10 -21.20
C ARG A 26 0.06 2.09 -21.71
N ILE A 27 0.38 0.80 -21.63
CA ILE A 27 -0.43 -0.27 -22.24
C ILE A 27 -1.70 -0.49 -21.42
N GLU A 28 -2.86 -0.24 -22.02
CA GLU A 28 -4.18 -0.47 -21.40
C GLU A 28 -4.70 -1.89 -21.65
N PRO A 29 -5.37 -2.52 -20.65
CA PRO A 29 -5.64 -2.06 -19.28
C PRO A 29 -4.50 -2.41 -18.28
N PHE A 30 -3.37 -2.92 -18.75
CA PHE A 30 -2.35 -3.51 -17.87
C PHE A 30 -1.64 -2.49 -16.97
N GLN A 31 -1.53 -1.22 -17.39
CA GLN A 31 -0.88 -0.16 -16.60
C GLN A 31 -1.51 0.08 -15.23
N TYR A 32 -2.79 -0.24 -15.06
CA TYR A 32 -3.46 -0.22 -13.75
C TYR A 32 -2.91 -1.24 -12.77
N PHE A 33 -2.46 -2.37 -13.29
CA PHE A 33 -2.03 -3.51 -12.51
C PHE A 33 -0.51 -3.57 -12.36
N ALA A 34 0.22 -2.55 -12.82
CA ALA A 34 1.67 -2.50 -12.71
C ALA A 34 2.16 -2.70 -11.27
N TYR A 35 1.50 -2.04 -10.29
CA TYR A 35 1.78 -2.26 -8.87
C TYR A 35 1.67 -3.74 -8.46
N LEU A 36 0.61 -4.43 -8.90
CA LEU A 36 0.40 -5.85 -8.63
C LEU A 36 1.46 -6.70 -9.31
N ILE A 37 1.74 -6.43 -10.59
CA ILE A 37 2.72 -7.17 -11.40
C ILE A 37 4.09 -7.10 -10.73
N LEU A 38 4.52 -5.91 -10.28
CA LEU A 38 5.80 -5.68 -9.64
C LEU A 38 5.92 -6.40 -8.28
N TRP A 39 4.88 -6.33 -7.43
CA TRP A 39 4.90 -7.02 -6.14
C TRP A 39 4.85 -8.54 -6.28
N TRP A 40 3.96 -9.08 -7.11
CA TRP A 40 3.82 -10.53 -7.27
C TRP A 40 5.05 -11.14 -7.93
N SER A 41 5.65 -10.48 -8.92
CA SER A 41 6.93 -10.91 -9.49
C SER A 41 8.05 -10.89 -8.45
N TYR A 42 8.12 -9.87 -7.60
CA TYR A 42 9.08 -9.81 -6.49
C TYR A 42 8.90 -10.97 -5.50
N ILE A 43 7.67 -11.23 -5.04
CA ILE A 43 7.37 -12.33 -4.12
C ILE A 43 7.79 -13.67 -4.74
N ILE A 44 7.42 -13.92 -6.00
CA ILE A 44 7.78 -15.15 -6.72
C ILE A 44 9.31 -15.28 -6.81
N PHE A 45 10.00 -14.19 -7.14
CA PHE A 45 11.46 -14.17 -7.27
C PHE A 45 12.14 -14.51 -5.94
N ILE A 46 11.80 -13.78 -4.86
CA ILE A 46 12.43 -13.96 -3.55
C ILE A 46 12.11 -15.35 -2.99
N ASP A 47 10.89 -15.85 -3.14
CA ASP A 47 10.54 -17.21 -2.68
C ASP A 47 11.29 -18.29 -3.47
N ALA A 48 11.51 -18.10 -4.77
CA ALA A 48 12.30 -19.01 -5.58
C ALA A 48 13.80 -18.97 -5.25
N VAL A 49 14.36 -17.80 -4.91
CA VAL A 49 15.72 -17.67 -4.39
C VAL A 49 15.85 -18.39 -3.05
N LEU A 50 14.92 -18.14 -2.12
CA LEU A 50 14.90 -18.80 -0.82
C LEU A 50 14.77 -20.32 -0.96
N ALA A 51 13.89 -20.79 -1.84
CA ALA A 51 13.68 -22.22 -2.09
C ALA A 51 14.95 -22.95 -2.60
N ARG A 52 15.90 -22.25 -3.23
CA ARG A 52 17.21 -22.84 -3.59
C ARG A 52 18.04 -23.16 -2.35
N LYS A 53 17.94 -22.36 -1.29
CA LYS A 53 18.62 -22.57 0.00
C LYS A 53 17.86 -23.60 0.84
N ILE A 54 16.61 -23.32 1.20
CA ILE A 54 15.83 -24.13 2.17
C ILE A 54 15.11 -25.34 1.55
N LYS A 55 15.26 -25.57 0.24
CA LYS A 55 14.67 -26.69 -0.50
C LYS A 55 13.14 -26.78 -0.40
N ARG A 56 12.42 -25.66 -0.25
CA ARG A 56 10.95 -25.60 -0.33
C ARG A 56 10.48 -24.18 -0.62
N PHE A 57 9.32 -24.02 -1.24
CA PHE A 57 8.65 -22.73 -1.39
C PHE A 57 7.92 -22.38 -0.10
N LEU A 58 8.22 -21.21 0.46
CA LEU A 58 7.61 -20.70 1.67
C LEU A 58 6.21 -20.12 1.38
N ILE A 59 6.09 -19.41 0.26
CA ILE A 59 4.86 -18.70 -0.13
C ILE A 59 4.13 -19.44 -1.26
N LEU A 60 4.84 -19.87 -2.30
CA LEU A 60 4.30 -20.54 -3.49
C LEU A 60 3.95 -22.01 -3.21
N ASN A 61 2.99 -22.22 -2.32
CA ASN A 61 2.46 -23.51 -1.96
C ASN A 61 0.92 -23.48 -1.90
N LYS A 62 0.30 -24.61 -1.54
CA LYS A 62 -1.16 -24.79 -1.50
C LYS A 62 -1.91 -23.79 -0.59
N ASN A 63 -1.23 -23.15 0.35
CA ASN A 63 -1.85 -22.22 1.29
C ASN A 63 -1.89 -20.77 0.78
N LEU A 64 -1.27 -20.47 -0.38
CA LEU A 64 -1.19 -19.12 -0.93
C LEU A 64 -2.56 -18.40 -1.04
N PRO A 65 -3.64 -19.03 -1.53
CA PRO A 65 -4.94 -18.35 -1.60
C PRO A 65 -5.46 -17.89 -0.24
N PHE A 66 -5.28 -18.70 0.81
CA PHE A 66 -5.66 -18.34 2.17
C PHE A 66 -4.78 -17.20 2.70
N LEU A 67 -3.48 -17.25 2.42
CA LEU A 67 -2.54 -16.21 2.84
C LEU A 67 -2.83 -14.87 2.17
N ILE A 68 -3.24 -14.85 0.90
CA ILE A 68 -3.68 -13.63 0.19
C ILE A 68 -4.86 -12.99 0.92
N ILE A 69 -5.89 -13.78 1.24
CA ILE A 69 -7.09 -13.27 1.91
C ILE A 69 -6.76 -12.80 3.33
N ILE A 70 -5.96 -13.56 4.07
CA ILE A 70 -5.51 -13.18 5.43
C ILE A 70 -4.68 -11.90 5.40
N SER A 71 -3.76 -11.77 4.43
CA SER A 71 -2.94 -10.58 4.23
C SER A 71 -3.80 -9.36 3.88
N SER A 72 -4.81 -9.55 3.03
CA SER A 72 -5.78 -8.50 2.70
C SER A 72 -6.56 -8.06 3.94
N GLY A 73 -7.10 -9.01 4.72
CA GLY A 73 -7.80 -8.69 5.96
C GLY A 73 -6.91 -8.01 7.00
N TYR A 74 -5.64 -8.43 7.10
CA TYR A 74 -4.65 -7.82 7.97
C TYR A 74 -4.40 -6.34 7.61
N TRP A 75 -4.19 -6.03 6.33
CA TRP A 75 -4.06 -4.63 5.89
C TRP A 75 -5.34 -3.83 6.13
N CYS A 76 -6.51 -4.46 5.94
CA CYS A 76 -7.81 -3.81 6.14
C CYS A 76 -8.04 -3.34 7.59
N LEU A 77 -7.34 -3.89 8.59
CA LEU A 77 -7.33 -3.33 9.95
C LEU A 77 -6.79 -1.89 9.96
N TYR A 78 -5.71 -1.65 9.21
CA TYR A 78 -5.09 -0.33 9.09
C TYR A 78 -5.94 0.61 8.24
N GLU A 79 -6.63 0.12 7.20
CA GLU A 79 -7.60 0.91 6.44
C GLU A 79 -8.75 1.42 7.32
N ILE A 80 -9.29 0.57 8.20
CA ILE A 80 -10.36 0.97 9.14
C ILE A 80 -9.85 2.03 10.12
N ILE A 81 -8.62 1.85 10.66
CA ILE A 81 -7.99 2.87 11.51
C ILE A 81 -7.77 4.17 10.72
N ASN A 82 -7.39 4.08 9.45
CA ASN A 82 -7.17 5.23 8.58
C ASN A 82 -8.42 6.05 8.31
N LEU A 83 -9.63 5.48 8.40
CA LEU A 83 -10.87 6.28 8.35
C LEU A 83 -10.91 7.36 9.44
N ARG A 84 -10.22 7.13 10.57
CA ARG A 84 -10.10 8.11 11.65
C ARG A 84 -8.85 8.97 11.55
N LEU A 85 -7.72 8.40 11.10
CA LEU A 85 -6.46 9.12 11.00
C LEU A 85 -6.40 10.05 9.78
N GLU A 86 -7.01 9.62 8.69
CA GLU A 86 -6.93 10.19 7.35
C GLU A 86 -5.47 10.48 6.98
N ASN A 87 -4.61 9.48 7.18
CA ASN A 87 -3.18 9.57 6.92
C ASN A 87 -2.83 9.26 5.46
N TRP A 88 -3.69 8.51 4.76
CA TRP A 88 -3.60 8.30 3.32
C TRP A 88 -4.96 8.24 2.65
N PHE A 89 -4.96 8.46 1.34
CA PHE A 89 -6.14 8.33 0.48
C PHE A 89 -5.71 7.84 -0.91
N TYR A 90 -6.64 7.25 -1.67
CA TYR A 90 -6.40 6.68 -2.99
C TYR A 90 -6.82 7.64 -4.11
N ILE A 91 -6.05 7.65 -5.19
CA ILE A 91 -6.33 8.43 -6.40
C ILE A 91 -6.29 7.53 -7.64
N ASN A 92 -6.98 7.97 -8.69
CA ASN A 92 -7.00 7.35 -10.01
C ASN A 92 -7.38 5.86 -9.97
N LEU A 93 -8.36 5.46 -9.16
CA LEU A 93 -8.78 4.06 -9.15
C LEU A 93 -9.68 3.73 -10.35
N PRO A 94 -9.69 2.48 -10.84
CA PRO A 94 -10.60 2.08 -11.92
C PRO A 94 -12.06 2.24 -11.51
N HIS A 95 -12.92 2.77 -12.39
CA HIS A 95 -14.37 2.82 -12.16
C HIS A 95 -14.98 1.42 -12.06
N ASN A 96 -14.46 0.46 -12.83
CA ASN A 96 -14.96 -0.91 -12.83
C ASN A 96 -14.78 -1.54 -11.45
N PHE A 97 -15.91 -1.91 -10.84
CA PHE A 97 -15.98 -2.48 -9.50
C PHE A 97 -15.09 -3.73 -9.35
N PHE A 98 -15.17 -4.67 -10.28
CA PHE A 98 -14.43 -5.93 -10.21
C PHE A 98 -12.92 -5.70 -10.32
N GLN A 99 -12.49 -4.82 -11.23
CA GLN A 99 -11.07 -4.47 -11.37
C GLN A 99 -10.53 -3.83 -10.09
N ARG A 100 -11.30 -2.91 -9.49
CA ARG A 100 -10.89 -2.19 -8.28
C ARG A 100 -10.84 -3.13 -7.06
N TRP A 101 -11.87 -3.92 -6.82
CA TRP A 101 -11.93 -4.81 -5.65
C TRP A 101 -10.96 -6.00 -5.77
N ALA A 102 -10.78 -6.56 -6.97
CA ALA A 102 -9.71 -7.52 -7.20
C ALA A 102 -8.35 -6.85 -6.99
N GLY A 103 -8.18 -5.61 -7.47
CA GLY A 103 -7.01 -4.78 -7.23
C GLY A 103 -6.67 -4.65 -5.75
N TYR A 104 -7.64 -4.29 -4.91
CA TYR A 104 -7.47 -4.22 -3.46
C TYR A 104 -7.05 -5.58 -2.87
N MET A 105 -7.78 -6.64 -3.19
CA MET A 105 -7.50 -7.98 -2.66
C MET A 105 -6.08 -8.45 -2.99
N PHE A 106 -5.64 -8.26 -4.23
CA PHE A 106 -4.31 -8.69 -4.67
C PHE A 106 -3.20 -7.71 -4.28
N ALA A 107 -3.48 -6.42 -4.09
CA ALA A 107 -2.50 -5.45 -3.61
C ALA A 107 -2.25 -5.65 -2.11
N TYR A 108 -3.31 -5.74 -1.31
CA TYR A 108 -3.18 -5.99 0.12
C TYR A 108 -2.77 -7.43 0.42
N GLY A 109 -3.07 -8.34 -0.50
CA GLY A 109 -2.62 -9.73 -0.49
C GLY A 109 -1.10 -9.90 -0.55
N THR A 110 -0.33 -8.89 -0.96
CA THR A 110 1.14 -8.97 -1.06
C THR A 110 1.85 -8.61 0.25
N VAL A 111 1.17 -7.90 1.16
CA VAL A 111 1.74 -7.34 2.40
C VAL A 111 2.47 -8.40 3.24
N ILE A 112 1.75 -9.42 3.69
CA ILE A 112 2.33 -10.49 4.51
C ILE A 112 3.32 -11.33 3.70
N PRO A 113 2.98 -11.84 2.50
CA PRO A 113 3.91 -12.65 1.72
C PRO A 113 5.26 -11.97 1.46
N ALA A 114 5.25 -10.70 1.06
CA ALA A 114 6.46 -9.95 0.77
C ALA A 114 7.33 -9.78 2.02
N LEU A 115 6.75 -9.30 3.12
CA LEU A 115 7.50 -9.10 4.36
C LEU A 115 8.06 -10.41 4.90
N TYR A 116 7.27 -11.49 4.84
CA TYR A 116 7.66 -12.78 5.39
C TYR A 116 8.78 -13.45 4.57
N VAL A 117 8.64 -13.51 3.24
CA VAL A 117 9.66 -14.15 2.39
C VAL A 117 10.97 -13.38 2.38
N THR A 118 10.90 -12.05 2.38
CA THR A 118 12.09 -11.19 2.47
C THR A 118 12.77 -11.34 3.82
N LYS A 119 12.00 -11.41 4.91
CA LYS A 119 12.52 -11.67 6.25
C LYS A 119 13.25 -13.01 6.35
N GLU A 120 12.67 -14.09 5.83
CA GLU A 120 13.32 -15.40 5.86
C GLU A 120 14.60 -15.41 5.02
N LEU A 121 14.60 -14.80 3.83
CA LEU A 121 15.82 -14.70 3.02
C LEU A 121 16.93 -13.90 3.74
N LEU A 122 16.59 -12.79 4.39
CA LEU A 122 17.53 -11.98 5.15
C LEU A 122 18.06 -12.74 6.37
N LEU A 123 17.21 -13.48 7.08
CA LEU A 123 17.64 -14.32 8.19
C LEU A 123 18.65 -15.38 7.73
N GLU A 124 18.43 -16.01 6.58
CA GLU A 124 19.36 -16.96 5.96
C GLU A 124 20.66 -16.33 5.43
N ILE A 125 20.76 -15.00 5.39
CA ILE A 125 21.99 -14.28 5.03
C ILE A 125 22.72 -13.82 6.29
N LEU A 126 21.99 -13.32 7.27
CA LEU A 126 22.53 -12.81 8.53
C LEU A 126 22.98 -13.94 9.47
N GLY A 127 22.29 -15.07 9.45
CA GLY A 127 22.46 -16.13 10.43
C GLY A 127 21.97 -15.73 11.83
N GLU A 128 22.35 -16.53 12.82
CA GLU A 128 22.04 -16.23 14.21
C GLU A 128 22.98 -15.15 14.75
N ILE A 129 22.39 -14.06 15.24
CA ILE A 129 23.11 -12.99 15.93
C ILE A 129 22.93 -13.21 17.44
N GLN A 130 24.02 -13.59 18.10
CA GLN A 130 24.04 -13.80 19.55
C GLN A 130 24.34 -12.51 20.31
N VAL A 131 23.56 -12.25 21.35
CA VAL A 131 23.72 -11.11 22.26
C VAL A 131 23.56 -11.58 23.70
N LYS A 132 23.96 -10.75 24.68
CA LYS A 132 23.79 -11.08 26.10
C LYS A 132 22.29 -11.29 26.41
N PRO A 133 21.89 -12.45 26.96
CA PRO A 133 20.52 -12.72 27.37
C PRO A 133 19.98 -11.64 28.31
N ARG A 134 18.74 -11.19 28.09
CA ARG A 134 18.06 -10.22 28.96
C ARG A 134 16.68 -10.74 29.38
N PRO A 135 16.39 -10.90 30.69
CA PRO A 135 15.09 -11.37 31.14
C PRO A 135 14.00 -10.32 30.86
N MET A 136 12.91 -10.73 30.22
CA MET A 136 11.75 -9.89 29.85
C MET A 136 10.46 -10.29 30.61
N ARG A 137 10.53 -11.35 31.44
CA ARG A 137 9.38 -12.03 32.09
C ARG A 137 8.40 -11.13 32.85
N ALA A 138 8.80 -9.99 33.39
CA ALA A 138 7.98 -9.24 34.36
C ALA A 138 6.79 -8.44 33.78
N TYR A 139 6.67 -8.27 32.46
CA TYR A 139 5.74 -7.27 31.89
C TYR A 139 4.73 -7.81 30.86
N GLN A 140 4.57 -9.12 30.73
CA GLN A 140 3.85 -9.74 29.60
C GLN A 140 2.38 -9.33 29.47
N LYS A 141 1.65 -9.22 30.60
CA LYS A 141 0.26 -8.73 30.60
C LYS A 141 0.21 -7.22 30.37
N LEU A 142 1.14 -6.48 30.97
CA LEU A 142 1.25 -5.03 30.83
C LEU A 142 1.48 -4.61 29.37
N VAL A 143 2.26 -5.38 28.61
CA VAL A 143 2.51 -5.12 27.18
C VAL A 143 1.21 -5.21 26.36
N VAL A 144 0.35 -6.20 26.62
CA VAL A 144 -0.95 -6.30 25.91
C VAL A 144 -1.83 -5.09 26.23
N TYR A 145 -1.93 -4.70 27.51
CA TYR A 145 -2.68 -3.51 27.91
C TYR A 145 -2.10 -2.22 27.33
N ALA A 146 -0.76 -2.11 27.25
CA ALA A 146 -0.10 -0.98 26.60
C ALA A 146 -0.42 -0.92 25.10
N GLY A 147 -0.52 -2.06 24.42
CA GLY A 147 -0.96 -2.14 23.03
C GLY A 147 -2.41 -1.69 22.85
N ILE A 148 -3.33 -2.15 23.71
CA ILE A 148 -4.73 -1.69 23.69
C ILE A 148 -4.80 -0.18 23.96
N PHE A 149 -4.06 0.31 24.95
CA PHE A 149 -3.98 1.73 25.26
C PHE A 149 -3.44 2.53 24.07
N ALA A 150 -2.39 2.05 23.40
CA ALA A 150 -1.82 2.67 22.21
C ALA A 150 -2.85 2.78 21.07
N LEU A 151 -3.65 1.74 20.85
CA LEU A 151 -4.75 1.76 19.88
C LEU A 151 -5.83 2.79 20.27
N ILE A 152 -6.24 2.83 21.53
CA ILE A 152 -7.22 3.80 22.02
C ILE A 152 -6.70 5.23 21.80
N MET A 153 -5.46 5.51 22.19
CA MET A 153 -4.84 6.84 22.02
C MET A 153 -4.74 7.23 20.54
N THR A 154 -4.44 6.28 19.66
CA THR A 154 -4.44 6.49 18.19
C THR A 154 -5.81 6.96 17.69
N ILE A 155 -6.90 6.41 18.23
CA ILE A 155 -8.27 6.73 17.77
C ILE A 155 -8.80 8.02 18.40
N VAL A 156 -8.54 8.23 19.70
CA VAL A 156 -9.04 9.40 20.46
C VAL A 156 -8.30 10.67 20.04
N PHE A 157 -6.98 10.58 19.85
CA PHE A 157 -6.11 11.73 19.56
C PHE A 157 -5.30 11.51 18.27
N PRO A 158 -5.96 11.38 17.12
CA PRO A 158 -5.35 10.89 15.88
C PRO A 158 -4.25 11.81 15.34
N ILE A 159 -4.38 13.13 15.54
CA ILE A 159 -3.40 14.11 15.03
C ILE A 159 -2.00 13.88 15.65
N TYR A 160 -1.92 13.54 16.93
CA TYR A 160 -0.65 13.41 17.65
C TYR A 160 -0.20 11.96 17.82
N PHE A 161 -1.14 11.04 18.04
CA PHE A 161 -0.85 9.65 18.35
C PHE A 161 -0.98 8.70 17.15
N PHE A 162 -1.15 9.21 15.92
CA PHE A 162 -1.11 8.36 14.73
C PHE A 162 0.11 7.43 14.62
N PRO A 163 1.34 7.76 15.11
CA PRO A 163 2.47 6.85 14.99
C PRO A 163 2.25 5.53 15.75
N LEU A 164 1.43 5.56 16.81
CA LEU A 164 1.09 4.37 17.59
C LEU A 164 0.27 3.34 16.80
N ALA A 165 -0.35 3.74 15.69
CA ALA A 165 -1.00 2.84 14.74
C ALA A 165 -0.04 1.75 14.21
N TRP A 166 1.27 2.01 14.17
CA TRP A 166 2.27 1.06 13.69
C TRP A 166 2.87 0.20 14.80
N VAL A 167 2.58 0.51 16.07
CA VAL A 167 3.19 -0.12 17.25
C VAL A 167 2.19 -0.95 18.04
N PHE A 168 0.91 -0.56 18.10
CA PHE A 168 -0.08 -1.21 18.97
C PHE A 168 -0.15 -2.73 18.75
N LEU A 169 -0.09 -3.17 17.49
CA LEU A 169 -0.22 -4.57 17.13
C LEU A 169 1.00 -5.39 17.53
N ILE A 170 2.20 -4.79 17.51
CA ILE A 170 3.43 -5.42 18.01
C ILE A 170 3.22 -5.83 19.47
N LEU A 171 2.77 -4.87 20.30
CA LEU A 171 2.61 -5.07 21.72
C LEU A 171 1.55 -6.15 22.02
N ILE A 172 0.39 -6.09 21.34
CA ILE A 172 -0.66 -7.09 21.52
C ILE A 172 -0.16 -8.48 21.09
N MET A 173 0.42 -8.61 19.90
CA MET A 173 0.81 -9.90 19.34
C MET A 173 2.00 -10.51 20.08
N GLU A 174 3.04 -9.73 20.40
CA GLU A 174 4.18 -10.24 21.17
C GLU A 174 3.78 -10.67 22.58
N GLY A 175 2.93 -9.88 23.26
CA GLY A 175 2.39 -10.26 24.56
C GLY A 175 1.59 -11.57 24.50
N CYS A 176 0.74 -11.74 23.48
CA CYS A 176 -0.03 -12.96 23.28
C CYS A 176 0.85 -14.17 22.95
N ASN A 177 1.79 -14.02 22.01
CA ASN A 177 2.70 -15.08 21.59
C ASN A 177 3.57 -15.57 22.75
N TYR A 178 4.12 -14.63 23.52
CA TYR A 178 4.93 -14.97 24.67
C TYR A 178 4.13 -15.76 25.71
N GLN A 179 2.92 -15.31 26.07
CA GLN A 179 2.06 -15.96 27.07
C GLN A 179 1.61 -17.37 26.63
N LYS A 180 1.33 -17.55 25.33
CA LYS A 180 0.83 -18.82 24.78
C LYS A 180 1.93 -19.84 24.45
N GLY A 181 3.20 -19.50 24.65
CA GLY A 181 4.29 -20.40 24.28
C GLY A 181 4.67 -20.36 22.78
N TYR A 182 4.10 -19.46 21.98
CA TYR A 182 4.39 -19.34 20.54
C TYR A 182 5.74 -18.65 20.28
N SER A 183 6.18 -18.63 19.02
CA SER A 183 7.36 -17.87 18.60
C SER A 183 7.21 -16.38 18.93
N SER A 184 8.21 -15.78 19.56
CA SER A 184 8.18 -14.40 20.04
C SER A 184 9.58 -13.83 20.05
N PHE A 185 9.72 -12.60 19.54
CA PHE A 185 10.98 -11.86 19.60
C PHE A 185 11.43 -11.62 21.04
N MET A 186 10.49 -11.35 21.95
CA MET A 186 10.82 -11.19 23.38
C MET A 186 11.49 -12.44 23.96
N ARG A 187 11.02 -13.65 23.59
CA ARG A 187 11.61 -14.89 24.07
C ARG A 187 12.98 -15.16 23.44
N GLU A 188 13.14 -14.84 22.16
CA GLU A 188 14.44 -14.95 21.50
C GLU A 188 15.46 -14.01 22.15
N ILE A 189 15.08 -12.77 22.49
CA ILE A 189 15.96 -11.84 23.24
C ILE A 189 16.33 -12.39 24.63
N GLU A 190 15.41 -13.06 25.31
CA GLU A 190 15.70 -13.75 26.58
C GLU A 190 16.71 -14.89 26.44
N GLN A 191 16.78 -15.49 25.25
CA GLN A 191 17.75 -16.54 24.91
C GLN A 191 19.04 -15.96 24.31
N GLY A 192 19.12 -14.64 24.13
CA GLY A 192 20.26 -13.98 23.49
C GLY A 192 20.26 -14.09 21.97
N LEU A 193 19.13 -14.37 21.33
CA LEU A 193 18.99 -14.49 19.88
C LEU A 193 18.31 -13.23 19.31
N LEU A 194 19.02 -12.52 18.42
CA LEU A 194 18.52 -11.25 17.84
C LEU A 194 18.37 -11.29 16.31
N GLY A 195 18.90 -12.32 15.65
CA GLY A 195 18.94 -12.42 14.19
C GLY A 195 17.56 -12.27 13.53
N ASN A 196 16.54 -12.92 14.09
CA ASN A 196 15.17 -12.89 13.57
C ASN A 196 14.55 -11.48 13.62
N LEU A 197 14.72 -10.76 14.74
CA LEU A 197 14.21 -9.40 14.91
C LEU A 197 14.92 -8.43 13.94
N ILE A 198 16.24 -8.54 13.80
CA ILE A 198 17.00 -7.72 12.85
C ILE A 198 16.58 -8.01 11.41
N ALA A 199 16.43 -9.29 11.04
CA ALA A 199 15.94 -9.68 9.70
C ALA A 199 14.54 -9.13 9.42
N THR A 200 13.68 -9.08 10.43
CA THR A 200 12.32 -8.51 10.32
C THR A 200 12.34 -6.99 10.15
N ILE A 201 13.16 -6.29 10.94
CA ILE A 201 13.33 -4.84 10.79
C ILE A 201 13.86 -4.49 9.39
N LEU A 202 14.87 -5.24 8.92
CA LEU A 202 15.44 -5.04 7.59
C LEU A 202 14.47 -5.41 6.47
N SER A 203 13.62 -6.44 6.64
CA SER A 203 12.58 -6.73 5.65
C SER A 203 11.56 -5.61 5.57
N GLY A 204 11.21 -5.00 6.71
CA GLY A 204 10.40 -3.78 6.76
C GLY A 204 11.01 -2.64 5.98
N LEU A 205 12.31 -2.38 6.16
CA LEU A 205 13.02 -1.34 5.41
C LEU A 205 13.02 -1.62 3.90
N VAL A 206 13.41 -2.82 3.49
CA VAL A 206 13.47 -3.21 2.07
C VAL A 206 12.09 -3.13 1.43
N CYS A 207 11.08 -3.75 2.04
CA CYS A 207 9.72 -3.73 1.52
C CYS A 207 9.12 -2.32 1.54
N GLY A 208 9.42 -1.50 2.56
CA GLY A 208 8.97 -0.11 2.63
C GLY A 208 9.55 0.78 1.52
N ILE A 209 10.83 0.59 1.17
CA ILE A 209 11.45 1.28 0.04
C ILE A 209 10.79 0.86 -1.28
N LEU A 210 10.60 -0.44 -1.50
CA LEU A 210 9.97 -0.96 -2.71
C LEU A 210 8.49 -0.52 -2.82
N TRP A 211 7.78 -0.51 -1.70
CA TRP A 211 6.41 -0.01 -1.56
C TRP A 211 6.29 1.42 -2.08
N GLU A 212 7.18 2.31 -1.64
CA GLU A 212 7.19 3.70 -2.09
C GLU A 212 7.60 3.87 -3.55
N ILE A 213 8.61 3.13 -4.01
CA ILE A 213 9.05 3.18 -5.41
C ILE A 213 7.90 2.79 -6.34
N TRP A 214 7.26 1.65 -6.10
CA TRP A 214 6.22 1.15 -7.00
C TRP A 214 4.91 1.92 -6.87
N ASN A 215 4.58 2.43 -5.68
CA ASN A 215 3.45 3.34 -5.51
C ASN A 215 3.65 4.64 -6.30
N TYR A 216 4.84 5.23 -6.25
CA TYR A 216 5.12 6.50 -6.91
C TYR A 216 4.84 6.48 -8.42
N TRP A 217 5.29 5.41 -9.10
CA TRP A 217 5.15 5.23 -10.54
C TRP A 217 3.77 4.69 -10.98
N SER A 218 2.95 4.22 -10.03
CA SER A 218 1.64 3.68 -10.36
C SER A 218 0.62 4.77 -10.64
N ILE A 219 -0.29 4.51 -11.60
CA ILE A 219 -1.42 5.39 -11.89
C ILE A 219 -2.39 5.37 -10.71
N SER A 220 -2.89 4.18 -10.39
CA SER A 220 -3.65 3.88 -9.18
C SER A 220 -2.69 3.83 -8.00
N LYS A 221 -2.76 4.80 -7.11
CA LYS A 221 -1.83 4.91 -5.98
C LYS A 221 -2.48 5.55 -4.77
N TRP A 222 -1.84 5.43 -3.62
CA TRP A 222 -2.20 6.22 -2.44
C TRP A 222 -1.25 7.41 -2.27
N VAL A 223 -1.78 8.46 -1.63
CA VAL A 223 -1.05 9.68 -1.29
C VAL A 223 -1.14 9.93 0.20
N TYR A 224 0.01 10.24 0.81
CA TYR A 224 0.12 10.47 2.26
C TYR A 224 -0.21 11.91 2.65
N THR A 225 -1.02 12.04 3.70
CA THR A 225 -1.46 13.26 4.38
C THR A 225 -1.14 13.19 5.87
N VAL A 226 0.06 12.70 6.20
CA VAL A 226 0.54 12.56 7.57
C VAL A 226 0.62 13.94 8.26
N PRO A 227 0.06 14.12 9.47
CA PRO A 227 0.14 15.38 10.22
C PRO A 227 1.59 15.84 10.41
N PHE A 228 1.82 17.14 10.38
CA PHE A 228 3.13 17.82 10.62
C PHE A 228 4.25 17.54 9.60
N PHE A 229 4.12 16.53 8.74
CA PHE A 229 5.18 16.08 7.84
C PHE A 229 4.79 16.21 6.36
N GLU A 230 4.31 17.38 5.95
CA GLU A 230 3.81 17.57 4.59
C GLU A 230 4.88 17.95 3.56
N ASP A 231 6.05 18.45 3.99
CA ASP A 231 7.02 19.12 3.09
C ASP A 231 8.25 18.27 2.73
N LEU A 232 8.80 17.49 3.68
CA LEU A 232 9.99 16.67 3.46
C LEU A 232 9.61 15.22 3.12
N LYS A 233 9.44 14.94 1.83
CA LYS A 233 9.02 13.63 1.31
C LYS A 233 10.07 13.02 0.37
N ILE A 234 10.28 11.72 0.50
CA ILE A 234 10.95 10.88 -0.50
C ILE A 234 9.84 10.04 -1.13
N PHE A 235 9.67 10.15 -2.45
CA PHE A 235 8.45 9.69 -3.14
C PHE A 235 7.19 10.35 -2.56
N GLU A 236 6.22 9.57 -2.07
CA GLU A 236 5.00 10.11 -1.44
C GLU A 236 5.12 10.16 0.10
N MET A 237 6.00 9.34 0.70
CA MET A 237 6.16 9.21 2.14
C MET A 237 7.13 10.25 2.74
N PRO A 238 6.82 10.82 3.91
CA PRO A 238 7.78 11.62 4.66
C PRO A 238 8.94 10.78 5.19
N LEU A 239 10.14 11.37 5.33
CA LEU A 239 11.31 10.63 5.81
C LEU A 239 11.07 9.89 7.16
N PRO A 240 10.45 10.51 8.19
CA PRO A 240 10.13 9.80 9.43
C PRO A 240 9.10 8.68 9.23
N GLY A 241 8.30 8.74 8.16
CA GLY A 241 7.34 7.71 7.81
C GLY A 241 7.99 6.35 7.53
N TYR A 242 9.24 6.32 7.08
CA TYR A 242 9.95 5.06 6.83
C TYR A 242 10.21 4.25 8.11
N PHE A 243 10.28 4.89 9.28
CA PHE A 243 10.34 4.18 10.56
C PHE A 243 9.07 3.35 10.80
N GLY A 244 7.92 3.82 10.29
CA GLY A 244 6.66 3.08 10.32
C GLY A 244 6.79 1.68 9.71
N PHE A 245 7.52 1.53 8.59
CA PHE A 245 7.73 0.23 7.95
C PHE A 245 8.53 -0.75 8.81
N LEU A 246 9.47 -0.26 9.63
CA LEU A 246 10.25 -1.09 10.54
C LEU A 246 9.34 -1.72 11.60
N PHE A 247 8.53 -0.89 12.25
CA PHE A 247 7.57 -1.33 13.27
C PHE A 247 6.46 -2.21 12.66
N PHE A 248 5.96 -1.82 11.49
CA PHE A 248 4.95 -2.56 10.75
C PHE A 248 5.42 -3.98 10.41
N ALA A 249 6.67 -4.16 10.01
CA ALA A 249 7.22 -5.50 9.76
C ALA A 249 7.26 -6.35 11.03
N VAL A 250 7.71 -5.79 12.16
CA VAL A 250 7.71 -6.48 13.45
C VAL A 250 6.29 -6.91 13.84
N GLY A 251 5.31 -6.02 13.70
CA GLY A 251 3.90 -6.33 13.99
C GLY A 251 3.34 -7.42 13.08
N THR A 252 3.72 -7.38 11.79
CA THR A 252 3.29 -8.36 10.79
C THR A 252 3.86 -9.75 11.06
N ILE A 253 5.15 -9.85 11.40
CA ILE A 253 5.77 -11.13 11.75
C ILE A 253 5.25 -11.65 13.09
N ALA A 254 5.02 -10.78 14.08
CA ALA A 254 4.40 -11.17 15.34
C ALA A 254 2.97 -11.73 15.12
N PHE A 255 2.18 -11.10 14.24
CA PHE A 255 0.88 -11.64 13.81
C PHE A 255 1.00 -13.00 13.12
N MET A 256 1.99 -13.16 12.23
CA MET A 256 2.25 -14.45 11.58
C MET A 256 2.65 -15.55 12.57
N ASN A 257 3.50 -15.24 13.55
CA ASN A 257 3.85 -16.16 14.63
C ASN A 257 2.62 -16.59 15.43
N PHE A 258 1.70 -15.65 15.70
CA PHE A 258 0.43 -15.94 16.36
C PHE A 258 -0.43 -16.89 15.54
N LEU A 259 -0.60 -16.63 14.24
CA LEU A 259 -1.37 -17.49 13.34
C LEU A 259 -0.79 -18.91 13.25
N GLN A 260 0.54 -19.05 13.18
CA GLN A 260 1.21 -20.35 13.13
C GLN A 260 1.12 -21.10 14.45
N GLY A 261 1.18 -20.38 15.58
CA GLY A 261 1.14 -20.96 16.92
C GLY A 261 -0.19 -21.63 17.30
N ILE A 262 -1.31 -21.22 16.69
CA ILE A 262 -2.65 -21.71 17.05
C ILE A 262 -2.89 -23.19 16.63
N LYS A 263 -1.90 -23.87 16.03
CA LYS A 263 -1.98 -25.25 15.52
C LYS A 263 -3.15 -25.42 14.54
N VAL A 264 -2.82 -25.33 13.25
CA VAL A 264 -3.79 -25.32 12.16
C VAL A 264 -4.43 -26.70 11.98
N TYR A 265 -5.61 -26.91 12.56
CA TYR A 265 -6.61 -27.80 11.95
C TYR A 265 -7.22 -27.07 10.74
N SER A 266 -7.51 -27.79 9.65
CA SER A 266 -8.06 -27.20 8.40
C SER A 266 -9.27 -26.30 8.65
N LEU A 267 -10.11 -26.63 9.64
CA LEU A 267 -11.28 -25.87 10.03
C LEU A 267 -10.94 -24.47 10.61
N TYR A 268 -9.81 -24.34 11.31
CA TYR A 268 -9.39 -23.06 11.89
C TYR A 268 -8.86 -22.11 10.81
N LEU A 269 -8.06 -22.61 9.87
CA LEU A 269 -7.59 -21.82 8.73
C LEU A 269 -8.77 -21.27 7.93
N LEU A 270 -9.79 -22.10 7.69
CA LEU A 270 -11.00 -21.67 7.02
C LEU A 270 -11.70 -20.53 7.80
N ARG A 271 -11.89 -20.67 9.12
CA ARG A 271 -12.51 -19.62 9.96
C ARG A 271 -11.74 -18.30 9.91
N VAL A 272 -10.42 -18.34 10.10
CA VAL A 272 -9.59 -17.12 10.04
C VAL A 272 -9.68 -16.49 8.65
N THR A 273 -9.63 -17.30 7.60
CA THR A 273 -9.76 -16.81 6.22
C THR A 273 -11.14 -16.20 5.96
N SER A 274 -12.23 -16.81 6.47
CA SER A 274 -13.58 -16.26 6.35
C SER A 274 -13.73 -14.93 7.09
N VAL A 275 -13.16 -14.81 8.29
CA VAL A 275 -13.16 -13.54 9.04
C VAL A 275 -12.35 -12.48 8.29
N ALA A 276 -11.17 -12.83 7.78
CA ALA A 276 -10.35 -11.93 6.98
C ALA A 276 -11.06 -11.48 5.71
N LEU A 277 -11.75 -12.40 5.01
CA LEU A 277 -12.54 -12.07 3.82
C LEU A 277 -13.69 -11.12 4.16
N ALA A 278 -14.45 -11.40 5.21
CA ALA A 278 -15.55 -10.52 5.65
C ALA A 278 -15.03 -9.12 6.01
N LEU A 279 -13.91 -9.05 6.74
CA LEU A 279 -13.24 -7.79 7.08
C LEU A 279 -12.78 -7.04 5.83
N SER A 280 -12.19 -7.73 4.86
CA SER A 280 -11.77 -7.13 3.58
C SER A 280 -12.96 -6.56 2.82
N LEU A 281 -14.02 -7.34 2.61
CA LEU A 281 -15.20 -6.88 1.87
C LEU A 281 -15.87 -5.69 2.55
N PHE A 282 -15.98 -5.72 3.88
CA PHE A 282 -16.49 -4.58 4.65
C PHE A 282 -15.61 -3.34 4.50
N SER A 283 -14.28 -3.51 4.64
CA SER A 283 -13.33 -2.41 4.48
C SER A 283 -13.36 -1.82 3.06
N PHE A 284 -13.48 -2.63 2.01
CA PHE A 284 -13.52 -2.15 0.62
C PHE A 284 -14.69 -1.20 0.37
N ILE A 285 -15.85 -1.45 0.99
CA ILE A 285 -16.99 -0.53 0.93
C ILE A 285 -16.63 0.81 1.58
N LEU A 286 -15.96 0.78 2.73
CA LEU A 286 -15.55 1.98 3.45
C LEU A 286 -14.45 2.75 2.72
N ILE A 287 -13.50 2.05 2.10
CA ILE A 287 -12.43 2.62 1.27
C ILE A 287 -13.05 3.38 0.10
N ASP A 288 -13.90 2.72 -0.69
CA ASP A 288 -14.56 3.33 -1.85
C ASP A 288 -15.35 4.59 -1.46
N ARG A 289 -15.93 4.62 -0.27
CA ARG A 289 -16.74 5.76 0.20
C ARG A 289 -15.94 6.92 0.79
N ASN A 290 -14.84 6.66 1.50
CA ASN A 290 -14.19 7.66 2.36
C ASN A 290 -12.72 7.93 2.01
N THR A 291 -12.06 6.95 1.38
CA THR A 291 -10.61 6.96 1.16
C THR A 291 -10.28 7.12 -0.32
N VAL A 292 -11.17 6.75 -1.25
CA VAL A 292 -11.00 7.02 -2.68
C VAL A 292 -11.39 8.45 -2.98
N PHE A 293 -10.42 9.25 -3.42
CA PHE A 293 -10.63 10.64 -3.81
C PHE A 293 -10.97 10.78 -5.29
N SER A 294 -10.36 9.97 -6.16
CA SER A 294 -10.62 10.08 -7.60
C SER A 294 -10.59 8.72 -8.31
N TYR A 295 -11.35 8.67 -9.40
CA TYR A 295 -11.37 7.57 -10.35
C TYR A 295 -10.71 7.99 -11.66
N THR A 296 -10.28 7.01 -12.46
CA THR A 296 -9.69 7.30 -13.76
C THR A 296 -10.71 7.78 -14.77
N THR A 297 -10.39 8.92 -15.39
CA THR A 297 -11.28 9.52 -16.39
C THR A 297 -11.33 8.69 -17.66
N ARG A 298 -12.53 8.22 -18.00
CA ARG A 298 -12.79 7.54 -19.27
C ARG A 298 -12.82 8.56 -20.41
N LEU A 299 -12.42 8.15 -21.60
CA LEU A 299 -12.42 9.03 -22.78
C LEU A 299 -13.79 9.65 -23.07
N ASP A 300 -14.87 8.90 -22.89
CA ASP A 300 -16.23 9.37 -23.18
C ASP A 300 -16.71 10.47 -22.21
N GLN A 301 -16.03 10.66 -21.08
CA GLN A 301 -16.36 11.70 -20.12
C GLN A 301 -15.73 13.05 -20.48
N LEU A 302 -14.63 13.07 -21.25
CA LEU A 302 -13.84 14.28 -21.54
C LEU A 302 -14.60 15.26 -22.45
N SER A 303 -15.43 16.11 -21.84
CA SER A 303 -16.36 16.98 -22.56
C SER A 303 -15.68 18.13 -23.32
N PHE A 304 -14.41 18.41 -23.01
CA PHE A 304 -13.63 19.48 -23.61
C PHE A 304 -12.88 19.05 -24.88
N ILE A 305 -12.85 17.74 -25.19
CA ILE A 305 -12.25 17.19 -26.40
C ILE A 305 -13.36 16.90 -27.42
N ALA A 306 -13.14 17.29 -28.68
CA ALA A 306 -14.10 17.03 -29.74
C ALA A 306 -14.40 15.53 -29.91
N LYS A 307 -15.67 15.18 -30.11
CA LYS A 307 -16.13 13.78 -30.20
C LYS A 307 -15.41 12.98 -31.28
N GLU A 308 -15.13 13.59 -32.43
CA GLU A 308 -14.42 12.97 -33.56
C GLU A 308 -13.01 12.53 -33.17
N LYS A 309 -12.32 13.37 -32.38
CA LYS A 309 -10.99 13.08 -31.85
C LYS A 309 -11.03 11.96 -30.80
N LEU A 310 -12.02 11.99 -29.90
CA LEU A 310 -12.24 10.90 -28.95
C LEU A 310 -12.52 9.56 -29.64
N ASP A 311 -13.32 9.56 -30.70
CA ASP A 311 -13.64 8.35 -31.46
C ASP A 311 -12.41 7.81 -32.22
N THR A 312 -11.53 8.71 -32.70
CA THR A 312 -10.24 8.33 -33.28
C THR A 312 -9.33 7.67 -32.26
N LEU A 313 -9.22 8.24 -31.05
CA LEU A 313 -8.44 7.66 -29.94
C LEU A 313 -8.98 6.29 -29.51
N LYS A 314 -10.31 6.13 -29.44
CA LYS A 314 -10.95 4.83 -29.13
C LYS A 314 -10.62 3.77 -30.19
N ARG A 315 -10.63 4.12 -31.47
CA ARG A 315 -10.24 3.19 -32.56
C ARG A 315 -8.76 2.80 -32.46
N ALA A 316 -7.91 3.66 -31.92
CA ALA A 316 -6.52 3.37 -31.62
C ALA A 316 -6.31 2.54 -30.34
N GLY A 317 -7.40 2.15 -29.64
CA GLY A 317 -7.35 1.31 -28.44
C GLY A 317 -7.20 2.06 -27.12
N VAL A 318 -7.19 3.40 -27.13
CA VAL A 318 -7.17 4.20 -25.90
C VAL A 318 -8.55 4.13 -25.24
N GLN A 319 -8.62 3.95 -23.93
CA GLN A 319 -9.87 3.88 -23.16
C GLN A 319 -10.00 5.00 -22.13
N ILE A 320 -8.88 5.49 -21.59
CA ILE A 320 -8.83 6.50 -20.53
C ILE A 320 -7.91 7.67 -20.86
N SER A 321 -8.00 8.71 -20.04
CA SER A 321 -7.18 9.93 -20.14
C SER A 321 -5.67 9.67 -20.09
N PHE A 322 -5.19 8.66 -19.36
CA PHE A 322 -3.74 8.38 -19.23
C PHE A 322 -3.12 7.75 -20.49
N GLY A 323 -3.90 7.10 -21.35
CA GLY A 323 -3.43 6.59 -22.63
C GLY A 323 -3.39 7.63 -23.75
N ILE A 324 -3.85 8.86 -23.50
CA ILE A 324 -3.79 9.94 -24.49
C ILE A 324 -2.34 10.40 -24.65
N ASN A 325 -1.86 10.48 -25.90
CA ASN A 325 -0.58 11.11 -26.19
C ASN A 325 -0.73 12.65 -26.11
N PRO A 326 -0.01 13.34 -25.21
CA PRO A 326 -0.13 14.80 -25.06
C PRO A 326 0.19 15.60 -26.32
N GLN A 327 0.97 15.05 -27.26
CA GLN A 327 1.31 15.71 -28.53
C GLN A 327 0.11 15.85 -29.48
N GLN A 328 -0.94 15.06 -29.26
CA GLN A 328 -2.15 15.11 -30.07
C GLN A 328 -3.14 16.16 -29.57
N LEU A 329 -2.90 16.78 -28.41
CA LEU A 329 -3.80 17.74 -27.78
C LEU A 329 -3.45 19.18 -28.17
N ASP A 330 -4.48 20.02 -28.33
CA ASP A 330 -4.28 21.45 -28.40
C ASP A 330 -3.89 22.02 -27.00
N PRO A 331 -3.41 23.27 -26.90
CA PRO A 331 -2.97 23.82 -25.63
C PRO A 331 -4.06 23.84 -24.55
N MET A 332 -5.32 24.10 -24.90
CA MET A 332 -6.42 24.17 -23.93
C MET A 332 -6.82 22.78 -23.43
N GLU A 333 -6.90 21.79 -24.34
CA GLU A 333 -7.13 20.39 -23.99
C GLU A 333 -6.01 19.84 -23.10
N LYS A 334 -4.76 20.22 -23.40
CA LYS A 334 -3.60 19.82 -22.61
C LYS A 334 -3.64 20.42 -21.20
N ASP A 335 -3.91 21.71 -21.06
CA ASP A 335 -4.02 22.36 -19.74
C ASP A 335 -5.12 21.72 -18.87
N ALA A 336 -6.26 21.42 -19.48
CA ALA A 336 -7.35 20.71 -18.81
C ALA A 336 -6.93 19.29 -18.38
N LEU A 337 -6.26 18.54 -19.26
CA LEU A 337 -5.78 17.19 -18.96
C LEU A 337 -4.71 17.19 -17.86
N ASP A 338 -3.77 18.13 -17.92
CA ASP A 338 -2.71 18.29 -16.92
C ASP A 338 -3.30 18.62 -15.54
N LEU A 339 -4.36 19.44 -15.47
CA LEU A 339 -5.09 19.71 -14.23
C LEU A 339 -5.83 18.47 -13.70
N ILE A 340 -6.48 17.68 -14.57
CA ILE A 340 -7.11 16.40 -14.19
C ILE A 340 -6.09 15.42 -13.61
N HIS A 341 -4.89 15.35 -14.20
CA HIS A 341 -3.81 14.45 -13.79
C HIS A 341 -2.99 14.97 -12.61
N LEU A 342 -3.11 16.25 -12.25
CA LEU A 342 -2.36 16.88 -11.15
C LEU A 342 -2.58 16.14 -9.83
N LYS A 343 -1.61 15.30 -9.45
CA LYS A 343 -1.71 14.39 -8.29
C LYS A 343 -3.03 13.59 -8.28
N GLY A 344 -3.55 13.25 -9.46
CA GLY A 344 -4.81 12.54 -9.61
C GLY A 344 -6.01 13.30 -9.05
N LEU A 345 -6.12 14.60 -9.34
CA LEU A 345 -7.27 15.43 -8.96
C LEU A 345 -8.58 14.80 -9.46
N GLY A 346 -8.57 14.26 -10.69
CA GLY A 346 -9.70 13.57 -11.29
C GLY A 346 -10.66 14.51 -12.01
N TYR A 347 -11.50 13.93 -12.86
CA TYR A 347 -12.37 14.69 -13.76
C TYR A 347 -13.52 15.40 -13.05
N ASP A 348 -14.17 14.73 -12.10
CA ASP A 348 -15.30 15.30 -11.37
C ASP A 348 -14.89 16.56 -10.59
N HIS A 349 -13.70 16.54 -9.98
CA HIS A 349 -13.10 17.70 -9.31
C HIS A 349 -12.66 18.79 -10.29
N PHE A 350 -12.10 18.42 -11.45
CA PHE A 350 -11.81 19.37 -12.51
C PHE A 350 -13.06 20.13 -12.95
N LEU A 351 -14.20 19.45 -13.14
CA LEU A 351 -15.46 20.10 -13.49
C LEU A 351 -15.89 21.13 -12.44
N LYS A 352 -15.86 20.76 -11.14
CA LYS A 352 -16.18 21.66 -10.03
C LYS A 352 -15.31 22.91 -10.01
N LEU A 353 -14.00 22.76 -10.27
CA LEU A 353 -13.05 23.88 -10.36
C LEU A 353 -13.30 24.75 -11.59
N ARG A 354 -13.53 24.13 -12.74
CA ARG A 354 -13.80 24.82 -14.01
C ARG A 354 -15.04 25.69 -13.94
N ASP A 355 -16.09 25.24 -13.27
CA ASP A 355 -17.33 26.00 -13.05
C ASP A 355 -17.09 27.27 -12.20
N ARG A 356 -15.96 27.35 -11.49
CA ARG A 356 -15.50 28.52 -10.73
C ARG A 356 -14.36 29.28 -11.43
N GLY A 357 -14.10 28.98 -12.70
CA GLY A 357 -13.08 29.64 -13.51
C GLY A 357 -11.64 29.15 -13.27
N ILE A 358 -11.47 28.08 -12.50
CA ILE A 358 -10.17 27.45 -12.20
C ILE A 358 -9.99 26.25 -13.15
N ASP A 359 -9.50 26.52 -14.36
CA ASP A 359 -9.36 25.56 -15.45
C ASP A 359 -7.91 25.17 -15.76
N THR A 360 -6.92 25.83 -15.12
CA THR A 360 -5.49 25.54 -15.30
C THR A 360 -4.77 25.35 -13.97
N ILE A 361 -3.63 24.65 -14.02
CA ILE A 361 -2.71 24.49 -12.88
C ILE A 361 -2.25 25.86 -12.36
N GLN A 362 -2.00 26.82 -13.26
CA GLN A 362 -1.56 28.16 -12.87
C GLN A 362 -2.63 28.87 -12.03
N LYS A 363 -3.90 28.84 -12.44
CA LYS A 363 -4.99 29.43 -11.66
C LYS A 363 -5.14 28.74 -10.30
N LEU A 364 -5.08 27.41 -10.26
CA LEU A 364 -5.12 26.66 -9.00
C LEU A 364 -3.96 27.05 -8.07
N SER A 365 -2.76 27.28 -8.59
CA SER A 365 -1.58 27.65 -7.79
C SER A 365 -1.72 29.00 -7.06
N LEU A 366 -2.59 29.88 -7.54
CA LEU A 366 -2.85 31.21 -6.99
C LEU A 366 -3.97 31.22 -5.93
N THR A 367 -4.64 30.10 -5.72
CA THR A 367 -5.73 29.97 -4.74
C THR A 367 -5.24 29.51 -3.37
N ASP A 368 -6.09 29.63 -2.36
CA ASP A 368 -5.88 29.17 -1.00
C ASP A 368 -6.78 27.98 -0.63
N GLU A 369 -6.43 27.28 0.46
CA GLU A 369 -7.13 26.07 0.88
C GLU A 369 -8.59 26.31 1.32
N ASN A 370 -8.91 27.49 1.85
CA ASN A 370 -10.28 27.82 2.28
C ASN A 370 -11.19 28.10 1.09
N THR A 371 -10.64 28.56 -0.03
CA THR A 371 -11.37 28.72 -1.28
C THR A 371 -11.61 27.38 -1.97
N ILE A 372 -10.60 26.50 -2.01
CA ILE A 372 -10.70 25.22 -2.73
C ILE A 372 -11.52 24.15 -2.00
N SER A 373 -11.41 24.07 -0.67
CA SER A 373 -12.15 23.10 0.15
C SER A 373 -13.67 23.04 -0.17
N PRO A 374 -14.42 24.16 -0.16
CA PRO A 374 -15.86 24.13 -0.46
C PRO A 374 -16.16 23.85 -1.93
N ILE A 375 -15.23 24.15 -2.85
CA ILE A 375 -15.42 23.85 -4.29
C ILE A 375 -15.33 22.35 -4.51
N LEU A 376 -14.37 21.68 -3.87
CA LEU A 376 -14.16 20.24 -4.04
C LEU A 376 -15.08 19.37 -3.18
N ASP A 377 -15.76 19.96 -2.18
CA ASP A 377 -16.50 19.23 -1.14
C ASP A 377 -15.58 18.32 -0.32
N GLU A 378 -14.41 18.86 0.07
CA GLU A 378 -13.40 18.12 0.82
C GLU A 378 -13.02 18.91 2.08
N ALA A 379 -13.45 18.39 3.24
CA ALA A 379 -13.23 19.01 4.54
C ALA A 379 -11.82 18.79 5.09
N ASN A 380 -11.10 17.76 4.64
CA ASN A 380 -9.73 17.51 5.07
C ASN A 380 -8.76 18.44 4.34
N MET A 381 -8.39 19.53 5.01
CA MET A 381 -7.44 20.52 4.50
C MET A 381 -6.07 19.92 4.13
N ARG A 382 -5.63 18.83 4.78
CA ARG A 382 -4.37 18.16 4.42
C ARG A 382 -4.43 17.58 3.00
N ARG A 383 -5.59 17.05 2.57
CA ARG A 383 -5.80 16.57 1.20
C ARG A 383 -5.81 17.73 0.21
N ILE A 384 -6.49 18.83 0.52
CA ILE A 384 -6.48 20.05 -0.31
C ILE A 384 -5.05 20.58 -0.52
N ARG A 385 -4.24 20.59 0.55
CA ARG A 385 -2.84 21.03 0.47
C ARG A 385 -1.99 20.19 -0.47
N VAL A 386 -2.29 18.90 -0.67
CA VAL A 386 -1.58 18.06 -1.66
C VAL A 386 -1.67 18.69 -3.05
N TYR A 387 -2.89 19.07 -3.47
CA TYR A 387 -3.14 19.60 -4.80
C TYR A 387 -2.60 21.02 -4.97
N LEU A 388 -2.80 21.88 -3.97
CA LEU A 388 -2.25 23.25 -3.99
C LEU A 388 -0.72 23.25 -4.03
N LYS A 389 -0.06 22.37 -3.26
CA LYS A 389 1.40 22.23 -3.30
C LYS A 389 1.88 21.71 -4.65
N ALA A 390 1.19 20.72 -5.22
CA ALA A 390 1.50 20.22 -6.56
C ALA A 390 1.37 21.32 -7.63
N ALA A 391 0.29 22.12 -7.57
CA ALA A 391 0.09 23.23 -8.48
C ALA A 391 1.18 24.31 -8.34
N LYS A 392 1.53 24.68 -7.10
CA LYS A 392 2.61 25.64 -6.82
C LYS A 392 3.96 25.15 -7.30
N LYS A 393 4.24 23.85 -7.16
CA LYS A 393 5.50 23.25 -7.64
C LYS A 393 5.57 23.22 -9.16
N ALA A 394 4.47 22.94 -9.85
CA ALA A 394 4.41 22.89 -11.32
C ALA A 394 4.51 24.28 -12.00
N ARG A 395 4.41 25.37 -11.22
CA ARG A 395 4.58 26.75 -11.71
C ARG A 395 6.06 27.13 -11.95
N TYR A 396 6.98 26.44 -11.28
CA TYR A 396 8.43 26.63 -11.36
C TYR A 396 9.06 25.43 -12.06
#